data_AF-A0A7U4GJ62-F1
#
_entry.id   AF-A0A7U4GJ62-F1
#
_cell.length_a   1.000
_cell.length_b   1.000
_cell.length_c   1.000
_cell.angle_alpha   90.00
_cell.angle_beta   90.00
_cell.angle_gamma   90.00
#
_symmetry.space_group_name_H-M   'P 1'
#
loop_
_entity.id
_entity.type
_entity.pdbx_description
1 polymer ?
#
loop_
_entity_poly.entity_id
_entity_poly.type
_entity_poly.pdbx_seq_one_letter_code
_entity_poly.pdbx_strand_id
1 'polypeptide(L)'
;MMAAFGDSDFEDVIYNLYDSYTDGPFPSLEMAVEEELSGNIATTNADGFTIEDLTITDAFYDEIKGILDLKVAFLYQGDQLPDHVYSGTEFEVEAKVRLSWRDEKWNFINEDFEITHLESDTDRDWYEEAADI
;
A
#
# COMPACT_ATOMS: atom_id res chain seq x y z
N MET A 1 16.76 -8.39 16.93
CA MET A 1 15.47 -8.67 17.59
C MET A 1 15.12 -10.12 17.27
N MET A 2 14.47 -10.85 18.17
CA MET A 2 14.34 -12.32 18.06
C MET A 2 13.47 -12.68 16.86
N ALA A 3 14.03 -13.50 15.96
CA ALA A 3 13.34 -14.22 14.92
C ALA A 3 12.21 -15.05 15.55
N ALA A 4 11.01 -14.50 15.55
CA ALA A 4 9.81 -15.25 15.84
C ALA A 4 9.27 -15.68 14.47
N PHE A 5 9.09 -16.99 14.27
CA PHE A 5 8.34 -17.58 13.15
C PHE A 5 9.07 -17.78 11.80
N GLY A 6 10.37 -17.52 11.72
CA GLY A 6 11.19 -17.90 10.56
C GLY A 6 11.50 -16.77 9.58
N ASP A 7 10.82 -15.64 9.71
CA ASP A 7 11.21 -14.37 9.10
C ASP A 7 12.19 -13.64 10.03
N SER A 8 13.31 -13.20 9.45
CA SER A 8 14.32 -12.43 10.17
C SER A 8 13.97 -10.95 10.29
N ASP A 9 12.98 -10.47 9.51
CA ASP A 9 12.54 -9.08 9.48
C ASP A 9 11.01 -8.99 9.35
N PHE A 10 10.35 -8.27 10.26
CA PHE A 10 8.89 -8.07 10.19
C PHE A 10 8.49 -7.17 9.03
N GLU A 11 9.43 -6.39 8.49
CA GLU A 11 9.21 -5.56 7.31
C GLU A 11 8.98 -6.42 6.06
N ASP A 12 9.69 -7.55 5.94
CA ASP A 12 9.60 -8.45 4.79
C ASP A 12 8.31 -9.28 4.78
N VAL A 13 7.62 -9.39 5.91
CA VAL A 13 6.40 -10.18 6.07
C VAL A 13 5.30 -9.78 5.08
N ILE A 14 5.23 -8.51 4.70
CA ILE A 14 4.24 -8.03 3.74
C ILE A 14 4.35 -8.78 2.40
N TYR A 15 5.55 -9.18 2.01
CA TYR A 15 5.85 -9.86 0.74
C TYR A 15 5.65 -11.38 0.79
N ASN A 16 5.25 -11.93 1.94
CA ASN A 16 5.03 -13.36 2.05
C ASN A 16 3.90 -13.83 1.14
N LEU A 17 4.20 -14.82 0.31
CA LEU A 17 3.24 -15.52 -0.52
C LEU A 17 3.10 -16.96 -0.04
N TYR A 18 1.87 -17.47 -0.08
CA TYR A 18 1.54 -18.80 0.40
C TYR A 18 1.20 -19.73 -0.77
N ASP A 19 0.10 -20.49 -0.67
CA ASP A 19 -0.24 -21.58 -1.59
C ASP A 19 -0.48 -21.09 -3.04
N SER A 20 -0.73 -19.79 -3.23
CA SER A 20 -0.81 -19.12 -4.53
C SER A 20 -0.21 -17.72 -4.49
N TYR A 21 0.13 -17.17 -5.66
CA TYR A 21 0.57 -15.77 -5.82
C TYR A 21 -0.51 -14.73 -5.47
N THR A 22 -1.72 -15.18 -5.16
CA THR A 22 -2.86 -14.36 -4.74
C THR A 22 -3.20 -14.55 -3.27
N ASP A 23 -2.46 -15.41 -2.55
CA ASP A 23 -2.64 -15.72 -1.14
C ASP A 23 -1.46 -15.14 -0.36
N GLY A 24 -1.69 -14.03 0.34
CA GLY A 24 -0.66 -13.35 1.12
C GLY A 24 -1.05 -11.92 1.50
N PRO A 25 -0.23 -11.26 2.33
CA PRO A 25 -0.49 -9.88 2.75
C PRO A 25 -0.40 -8.88 1.58
N PHE A 26 0.57 -9.02 0.68
CA PHE A 26 0.74 -8.08 -0.44
C PHE A 26 -0.44 -8.09 -1.44
N PRO A 27 -0.90 -9.23 -1.99
CA PRO A 27 -2.09 -9.21 -2.84
C PRO A 27 -3.34 -8.68 -2.13
N SER A 28 -3.45 -8.91 -0.82
CA SER A 28 -4.56 -8.35 -0.01
C SER A 28 -4.46 -6.84 0.14
N LEU A 29 -3.24 -6.31 0.31
CA LEU A 29 -2.97 -4.88 0.32
C LEU A 29 -3.33 -4.23 -1.02
N GLU A 30 -2.93 -4.83 -2.15
CA GLU A 30 -3.27 -4.31 -3.49
C GLU A 30 -4.79 -4.20 -3.67
N MET A 31 -5.54 -5.24 -3.30
CA MET A 31 -7.01 -5.20 -3.37
C MET A 31 -7.61 -4.12 -2.46
N ALA A 32 -7.09 -3.96 -1.24
CA ALA A 32 -7.58 -2.95 -0.29
C ALA A 32 -7.32 -1.52 -0.79
N VAL A 33 -6.14 -1.29 -1.38
CA VAL A 33 -5.77 0.00 -1.99
C VAL A 33 -6.66 0.29 -3.20
N GLU A 34 -6.88 -0.69 -4.08
CA GLU A 34 -7.76 -0.52 -5.25
C GLU A 34 -9.20 -0.18 -4.83
N GLU A 35 -9.72 -0.86 -3.80
CA GLU A 35 -11.07 -0.59 -3.27
C GLU A 35 -11.18 0.85 -2.74
N GLU A 36 -10.28 1.26 -1.85
CA GLU A 36 -10.28 2.58 -1.22
C GLU A 36 -10.03 3.71 -2.22
N LEU A 37 -9.10 3.52 -3.18
CA LEU A 37 -8.74 4.52 -4.17
C LEU A 37 -9.58 4.47 -5.46
N SER A 38 -10.56 3.57 -5.56
CA SER A 38 -11.42 3.41 -6.74
C SER A 38 -12.08 4.72 -7.20
N GLY A 39 -12.46 5.59 -6.27
CA GLY A 39 -13.00 6.92 -6.58
C GLY A 39 -11.95 7.89 -7.13
N ASN A 40 -10.74 7.87 -6.56
CA ASN A 40 -9.62 8.72 -6.97
C ASN A 40 -9.13 8.33 -8.36
N ILE A 41 -8.89 7.03 -8.62
CA ILE A 41 -8.47 6.53 -9.94
C ILE A 41 -9.50 6.86 -11.01
N ALA A 42 -10.80 6.87 -10.69
CA ALA A 42 -11.86 7.21 -11.63
C ALA A 42 -11.83 8.68 -12.10
N THR A 43 -11.12 9.55 -11.37
CA THR A 43 -10.88 10.95 -11.79
C THR A 43 -9.61 11.11 -12.65
N THR A 44 -8.79 10.07 -12.73
CA THR A 44 -7.61 10.04 -13.59
C THR A 44 -7.98 9.55 -14.99
N ASN A 45 -7.08 9.79 -15.94
CA ASN A 45 -7.14 9.16 -17.27
C ASN A 45 -6.06 8.08 -17.37
N ALA A 46 -5.87 7.30 -16.31
CA ALA A 46 -4.93 6.21 -16.23
C ALA A 46 -5.63 4.90 -15.87
N ASP A 47 -5.02 3.77 -16.20
CA ASP A 47 -5.47 2.44 -15.81
C ASP A 47 -4.29 1.57 -15.33
N GLY A 48 -4.55 0.30 -15.00
CA GLY A 48 -3.48 -0.63 -14.63
C GLY A 48 -2.71 -0.24 -13.36
N PHE A 49 -3.39 0.41 -12.40
CA PHE A 49 -2.74 0.86 -11.17
C PHE A 49 -2.13 -0.29 -10.36
N THR A 50 -0.91 -0.10 -9.89
CA THR A 50 -0.17 -1.06 -9.06
C THR A 50 0.62 -0.34 -7.97
N ILE A 51 0.97 -1.08 -6.91
CA ILE A 51 1.83 -0.56 -5.84
C ILE A 51 3.29 -0.65 -6.28
N GLU A 52 3.94 0.50 -6.33
CA GLU A 52 5.35 0.68 -6.64
C GLU A 52 6.11 1.28 -5.44
N ASP A 53 7.41 1.01 -5.35
CA ASP A 53 8.32 1.56 -4.32
C ASP A 53 7.84 1.38 -2.86
N LEU A 54 7.16 0.25 -2.57
CA LEU A 54 6.66 -0.06 -1.23
C LEU A 54 7.77 -0.08 -0.19
N THR A 55 7.64 0.79 0.80
CA THR A 55 8.56 0.95 1.92
C THR A 55 7.80 0.81 3.24
N ILE A 56 8.33 0.00 4.15
CA ILE A 56 7.83 -0.07 5.53
C ILE A 56 8.49 1.03 6.34
N THR A 57 7.69 1.96 6.87
CA THR A 57 8.19 3.12 7.62
C THR A 57 8.21 2.88 9.12
N ASP A 58 7.38 1.95 9.61
CA ASP A 58 7.29 1.57 11.02
C ASP A 58 6.69 0.16 11.13
N ALA A 59 7.19 -0.65 12.06
CA ALA A 59 6.70 -2.01 12.30
C ALA A 59 6.63 -2.31 13.79
N PHE A 60 5.48 -2.78 14.27
CA PHE A 60 5.26 -3.12 15.66
C PHE A 60 4.53 -4.47 15.79
N TYR A 61 5.20 -5.45 16.39
CA TYR A 61 4.62 -6.76 16.65
C TYR A 61 4.17 -6.90 18.11
N ASP A 62 2.87 -7.20 18.30
CA ASP A 62 2.29 -7.61 19.57
C ASP A 62 2.26 -9.15 19.68
N GLU A 63 3.26 -9.72 20.34
CA GLU A 63 3.40 -11.16 20.56
C GLU A 63 2.23 -11.78 21.34
N ILE A 64 1.54 -10.99 22.19
CA ILE A 64 0.44 -11.49 23.03
C ILE A 64 -0.81 -11.69 22.18
N LYS A 65 -1.04 -10.78 21.22
CA LYS A 65 -2.20 -10.85 20.32
C LYS A 65 -1.90 -11.58 19.00
N GLY A 66 -0.62 -11.75 18.65
CA GLY A 66 -0.21 -12.24 17.34
C GLY A 66 -0.54 -11.25 16.22
N ILE A 67 -0.42 -9.96 16.50
CA ILE A 67 -0.77 -8.87 15.57
C ILE A 67 0.49 -8.09 15.20
N LEU A 68 0.67 -7.83 13.91
CA LEU A 68 1.70 -6.97 13.37
C LEU A 68 1.04 -5.72 12.79
N ASP A 69 1.33 -4.57 13.40
CA ASP A 69 0.95 -3.25 12.90
C ASP A 69 2.11 -2.71 12.04
N LEU A 70 1.83 -2.36 10.79
CA LEU A 70 2.77 -1.78 9.84
C LEU A 70 2.30 -0.38 9.45
N LYS A 71 3.24 0.54 9.31
CA LYS A 71 3.04 1.76 8.52
C LYS A 71 3.81 1.59 7.22
N VAL A 72 3.15 1.90 6.13
CA VAL A 72 3.69 1.74 4.79
C VAL A 72 3.60 3.05 4.04
N ALA A 73 4.58 3.28 3.17
CA ALA A 73 4.57 4.34 2.18
C ALA A 73 4.86 3.72 0.81
N PHE A 74 4.12 4.12 -0.21
CA PHE A 74 4.28 3.60 -1.56
C PHE A 74 3.74 4.58 -2.60
N LEU A 75 4.13 4.37 -3.86
CA LEU A 75 3.55 5.05 -5.01
C LEU A 75 2.46 4.14 -5.59
N TYR A 76 1.26 4.66 -5.78
CA TYR A 76 0.20 3.95 -6.48
C TYR A 76 0.10 4.49 -7.91
N GLN A 77 0.67 3.74 -8.84
CA GLN A 77 0.96 4.22 -10.18
C GLN A 77 0.18 3.46 -11.25
N GLY A 78 -0.46 4.20 -12.14
CA GLY A 78 -1.14 3.67 -13.32
C GLY A 78 -0.49 4.13 -14.63
N ASP A 79 -0.90 3.50 -15.72
CA ASP A 79 -0.49 3.81 -17.09
C ASP A 79 -1.43 4.86 -17.71
N GLN A 80 -0.87 5.97 -18.20
CA GLN A 80 -1.64 6.99 -18.91
C GLN A 80 -2.30 6.40 -20.16
N LEU A 81 -3.62 6.59 -20.28
CA LEU A 81 -4.35 6.22 -21.48
C LEU A 81 -3.86 7.08 -22.66
N PRO A 82 -3.34 6.49 -23.75
CA PRO A 82 -2.62 7.21 -24.80
C PRO A 82 -3.51 8.16 -25.61
N ASP A 83 -4.82 7.92 -25.63
CA ASP A 83 -5.81 8.73 -26.35
C ASP A 83 -6.54 9.75 -25.45
N HIS A 84 -6.13 9.86 -24.17
CA HIS A 84 -6.76 10.75 -23.19
C HIS A 84 -5.82 11.91 -22.82
N VAL A 85 -6.42 13.02 -22.40
CA VAL A 85 -5.66 14.15 -21.85
C VAL A 85 -5.12 13.75 -20.48
N TYR A 86 -3.88 14.13 -20.18
CA TYR A 86 -3.28 13.92 -18.87
C TYR A 86 -4.16 14.52 -17.76
N SER A 87 -4.41 13.74 -16.72
CA SER A 87 -5.23 14.13 -15.56
C SER A 87 -4.75 13.46 -14.27
N GLY A 88 -3.43 13.23 -14.18
CA GLY A 88 -2.79 12.46 -13.13
C GLY A 88 -2.68 10.97 -13.44
N THR A 89 -1.61 10.37 -12.94
CA THR A 89 -1.21 8.97 -13.14
C THR A 89 -0.71 8.31 -11.86
N GLU A 90 -0.36 9.11 -10.85
CA GLU A 90 0.36 8.65 -9.68
C GLU A 90 -0.23 9.24 -8.40
N PHE A 91 -0.24 8.44 -7.34
CA PHE A 91 -0.57 8.87 -5.99
C PHE A 91 0.52 8.46 -5.01
N GLU A 92 1.04 9.43 -4.24
CA GLU A 92 1.84 9.12 -3.05
C GLU A 92 0.89 8.73 -1.91
N VAL A 93 1.11 7.53 -1.35
CA VAL A 93 0.22 6.94 -0.34
C VAL A 93 1.01 6.61 0.92
N GLU A 94 0.51 7.04 2.08
CA GLU A 94 0.88 6.45 3.37
C GLU A 94 -0.33 5.75 3.97
N ALA A 95 -0.14 4.54 4.50
CA ALA A 95 -1.22 3.76 5.08
C ALA A 95 -0.80 2.99 6.33
N LYS A 96 -1.79 2.62 7.13
CA LYS A 96 -1.67 1.63 8.20
C LYS A 96 -2.20 0.29 7.72
N VAL A 97 -1.40 -0.74 7.96
CA VAL A 97 -1.72 -2.12 7.62
C VAL A 97 -1.65 -2.94 8.90
N ARG A 98 -2.65 -3.80 9.12
CA ARG A 98 -2.62 -4.75 10.22
C ARG A 98 -2.67 -6.18 9.70
N LEU A 99 -1.73 -6.98 10.18
CA LEU A 99 -1.62 -8.41 9.88
C LEU A 99 -1.83 -9.22 11.15
N SER A 100 -2.42 -10.41 11.01
CA SER A 100 -2.54 -11.39 12.10
C SER A 100 -1.85 -12.70 11.74
N TRP A 101 -1.07 -13.22 12.69
CA TRP A 101 -0.45 -14.53 12.54
C TRP A 101 -1.42 -15.62 13.01
N ARG A 102 -1.92 -16.43 12.09
CA ARG A 102 -2.81 -17.58 12.34
C ARG A 102 -2.54 -18.69 11.35
N ASP A 103 -2.64 -19.94 11.83
CA ASP A 103 -2.49 -21.14 10.99
C ASP A 103 -1.19 -21.12 10.15
N GLU A 104 -0.09 -20.65 10.76
CA GLU A 104 1.23 -20.51 10.13
C GLU A 104 1.28 -19.56 8.93
N LYS A 105 0.32 -18.63 8.84
CA LYS A 105 0.23 -17.58 7.83
C LYS A 105 -0.03 -16.20 8.44
N TRP A 106 0.48 -15.18 7.77
CA TRP A 106 0.11 -13.79 7.99
C TRP A 106 -1.13 -13.46 7.16
N ASN A 107 -2.17 -13.02 7.84
CA ASN A 107 -3.45 -12.70 7.24
C ASN A 107 -3.70 -11.20 7.35
N PHE A 108 -4.01 -10.55 6.24
CA PHE A 108 -4.37 -9.14 6.18
C PHE A 108 -5.73 -8.89 6.84
N ILE A 109 -5.81 -7.87 7.68
CA ILE A 109 -7.05 -7.48 8.37
C ILE A 109 -7.63 -6.27 7.64
N ASN A 110 -8.47 -6.52 6.63
CA ASN A 110 -9.00 -5.47 5.76
C ASN A 110 -9.80 -4.39 6.50
N GLU A 111 -10.54 -4.77 7.53
CA GLU A 111 -11.35 -3.84 8.35
C GLU A 111 -10.52 -2.79 9.10
N ASP A 112 -9.22 -3.04 9.29
CA ASP A 112 -8.29 -2.15 9.99
C ASP A 112 -7.33 -1.42 9.02
N PHE A 113 -7.51 -1.59 7.71
CA PHE A 113 -6.75 -0.85 6.70
C PHE A 113 -7.18 0.62 6.68
N GLU A 114 -6.21 1.54 6.68
CA GLU A 114 -6.48 2.98 6.69
C GLU A 114 -5.41 3.72 5.89
N ILE A 115 -5.82 4.46 4.87
CA ILE A 115 -4.96 5.44 4.20
C ILE A 115 -4.87 6.68 5.10
N THR A 116 -3.66 7.00 5.55
CA THR A 116 -3.39 8.15 6.44
C THR A 116 -2.95 9.39 5.70
N HIS A 117 -2.36 9.22 4.51
CA HIS A 117 -1.96 10.31 3.62
C HIS A 117 -2.16 9.88 2.17
N LEU A 118 -2.62 10.82 1.35
CA LEU A 118 -2.83 10.64 -0.08
C LEU A 118 -2.56 11.98 -0.77
N GLU A 119 -1.63 11.99 -1.71
CA GLU A 119 -1.32 13.15 -2.55
C GLU A 119 -1.24 12.70 -4.01
N SER A 120 -1.88 13.42 -4.94
CA SER A 120 -1.75 13.14 -6.36
C SER A 120 -0.58 13.90 -6.98
N ASP A 121 0.02 13.34 -8.02
CA ASP A 121 1.01 14.03 -8.85
C ASP A 121 0.51 15.41 -9.32
N THR A 122 -0.76 15.51 -9.71
CA THR A 122 -1.35 16.79 -10.10
C THR A 122 -1.38 17.79 -8.94
N ASP A 123 -1.80 17.37 -7.73
CA ASP A 123 -1.85 18.25 -6.55
C ASP A 123 -0.45 18.77 -6.18
N ARG A 124 0.56 17.91 -6.26
CA ARG A 124 1.96 18.26 -5.99
C ARG A 124 2.46 19.34 -6.96
N ASP A 125 2.22 19.17 -8.26
CA ASP A 125 2.62 20.14 -9.29
C ASP A 125 2.01 21.53 -9.04
N TRP A 126 0.75 21.61 -8.61
CA TRP A 126 0.11 22.89 -8.28
C TRP A 126 0.81 23.64 -7.13
N TYR A 127 1.31 22.91 -6.13
CA TYR A 127 2.00 23.53 -4.99
C TYR A 127 3.44 23.92 -5.32
N GLU A 128 4.14 23.13 -6.14
CA GLU A 128 5.50 23.47 -6.59
C GLU A 128 5.50 24.71 -7.50
N GLU A 129 4.53 24.85 -8.41
CA GLU A 129 4.41 26.05 -9.26
C GLU A 129 4.01 27.31 -8.44
N ALA A 130 3.23 27.15 -7.38
CA ALA A 130 2.82 28.26 -6.50
C ALA A 130 3.92 28.75 -5.55
N ALA A 131 4.96 27.94 -5.29
CA ALA A 131 6.09 28.31 -4.44
C ALA A 131 7.15 29.17 -5.16
N ASP A 132 7.10 29.24 -6.48
CA ASP A 132 8.07 29.95 -7.34
C ASP A 132 7.57 31.33 -7.82
N ILE A 133 6.48 31.86 -7.24
CA ILE A 133 5.84 33.17 -7.57
C ILE A 133 5.93 34.20 -6.45
#